data_AF-A0AAE4C3V4-F1
#
_entry.id   AF-A0AAE4C3V4-F1
#
_cell.length_a   1.000
_cell.length_b   1.000
_cell.length_c   1.000
_cell.angle_alpha   90.00
_cell.angle_beta   90.00
_cell.angle_gamma   90.00
#
_symmetry.space_group_name_H-M   'P 1'
#
loop_
_entity.id
_entity.type
_entity.pdbx_description
1 polymer ?
#
loop_
_entity_poly.entity_id
_entity_poly.type
_entity_poly.pdbx_seq_one_letter_code
_entity_poly.pdbx_strand_id
1 'polypeptide(L)'
;MIFKKLHFDYNPNAVKKGMMKAYIQSVEKGDYQSKKVWIVKTADDITEKSTTVTYYIDPETRKILKQDIESGTRKMSMETIK
;
A
#
# COMPACT_ATOMS: atom_id res chain seq x y z
N MET A 1 1.75 4.08 18.00
CA MET A 1 1.74 5.21 17.06
C MET A 1 1.61 4.64 15.65
N ILE A 2 0.42 4.70 15.04
CA ILE A 2 0.17 4.21 13.68
C ILE A 2 0.32 5.41 12.75
N PHE A 3 1.27 5.36 11.82
CA PHE A 3 1.48 6.43 10.85
C PHE A 3 0.37 6.40 9.79
N LYS A 4 -0.46 7.44 9.77
CA LYS A 4 -1.42 7.69 8.69
C LYS A 4 -0.66 8.34 7.53
N LYS A 5 -0.33 7.58 6.48
CA LYS A 5 0.26 8.15 5.26
C LYS A 5 -0.88 8.74 4.42
N LEU A 6 -0.87 10.06 4.25
CA LEU A 6 -1.74 10.77 3.32
C LEU A 6 -1.07 10.73 1.96
N HIS A 7 -1.74 10.18 0.95
CA HIS A 7 -1.32 10.23 -0.43
C HIS A 7 -2.14 11.34 -1.10
N PHE A 8 -1.52 12.18 -1.92
CA PHE A 8 -2.22 13.22 -2.67
C PHE A 8 -2.01 12.90 -4.15
N ASP A 9 -3.09 12.50 -4.82
CA ASP A 9 -3.08 12.20 -6.24
C ASP A 9 -4.10 13.13 -6.92
N TYR A 10 -3.62 13.98 -7.84
CA TYR A 10 -4.48 14.97 -8.53
C TYR A 10 -4.94 14.40 -9.87
N ASN A 11 -6.23 14.06 -9.95
CA ASN A 11 -6.89 13.67 -11.20
C ASN A 11 -8.06 14.63 -11.47
N PRO A 12 -8.00 15.46 -12.54
CA PRO A 12 -9.04 16.45 -12.84
C PRO A 12 -10.41 15.84 -13.18
N ASN A 13 -10.43 14.55 -13.57
CA ASN A 13 -11.62 13.78 -13.91
C ASN A 13 -12.08 12.84 -12.77
N ALA A 14 -11.45 12.88 -11.59
CA ALA A 14 -11.87 12.04 -10.47
C ALA A 14 -13.28 12.43 -9.98
N VAL A 15 -14.13 11.42 -9.79
CA VAL A 15 -15.48 11.55 -9.21
C VAL A 15 -15.43 12.15 -7.81
N LYS A 16 -14.33 11.96 -7.08
CA LYS A 16 -14.07 12.58 -5.78
C LYS A 16 -12.91 13.58 -5.87
N LYS A 17 -13.23 14.87 -5.82
CA LYS A 17 -12.27 15.97 -5.68
C LYS A 17 -12.07 16.26 -4.17
N GLY A 18 -10.89 16.00 -3.60
CA GLY A 18 -10.61 16.29 -2.18
C GLY A 18 -9.55 15.41 -1.51
N MET A 19 -9.53 15.41 -0.17
CA MET A 19 -8.63 14.59 0.66
C MET A 19 -8.89 13.09 0.43
N MET A 20 -7.89 12.38 -0.12
CA MET A 20 -7.92 10.92 -0.26
C MET A 20 -7.78 10.23 1.10
N LYS A 21 -8.60 9.21 1.34
CA LYS A 21 -8.50 8.35 2.53
C LYS A 21 -7.95 6.99 2.14
N ALA A 22 -6.81 6.65 2.72
CA ALA A 22 -6.31 5.28 2.75
C ALA A 22 -6.84 4.55 4.00
N TYR A 23 -7.20 3.29 3.81
CA TYR A 23 -7.71 2.40 4.85
C TYR A 23 -6.74 1.23 5.00
N ILE A 24 -6.24 1.02 6.22
CA ILE A 24 -5.50 -0.19 6.55
C ILE A 24 -6.53 -1.32 6.71
N GLN A 25 -6.38 -2.37 5.91
CA GLN A 25 -7.22 -3.57 5.96
C GLN A 25 -6.66 -4.60 6.94
N SER A 26 -5.36 -4.87 6.87
CA SER A 26 -4.68 -5.77 7.81
C SER A 26 -3.22 -5.38 8.00
N VAL A 27 -2.67 -5.81 9.14
CA VAL A 27 -1.25 -5.73 9.48
C VAL A 27 -0.83 -7.06 10.06
N GLU A 28 0.08 -7.74 9.39
CA GLU A 28 0.55 -9.07 9.78
C GLU A 28 2.08 -9.10 9.80
N LYS A 29 2.67 -9.93 10.66
CA LYS A 29 4.11 -10.23 10.60
C LYS A 29 4.32 -11.36 9.61
N GLY A 30 5.36 -11.26 8.79
CA GLY A 30 5.72 -12.29 7.84
C GLY A 30 7.19 -12.30 7.51
N ASP A 31 7.54 -13.07 6.48
CA ASP A 31 8.89 -13.21 5.96
C ASP A 31 8.92 -12.80 4.49
N TYR A 32 9.91 -12.02 4.08
CA TYR A 32 10.18 -11.66 2.70
C TYR A 32 11.68 -11.72 2.45
N GLN A 33 12.12 -12.55 1.49
CA GLN A 33 13.53 -12.78 1.17
C GLN A 33 14.39 -13.06 2.43
N SER A 34 13.90 -13.95 3.30
CA SER A 34 14.54 -14.33 4.58
C SER A 34 14.65 -13.19 5.61
N LYS A 35 13.94 -12.08 5.41
CA LYS A 35 13.85 -10.96 6.36
C LYS A 35 12.45 -10.91 6.98
N LYS A 36 12.38 -10.70 8.29
CA LYS A 36 11.12 -10.44 8.99
C LYS A 36 10.56 -9.09 8.57
N VAL A 37 9.29 -9.06 8.18
CA VAL A 37 8.61 -7.87 7.66
C VAL A 37 7.23 -7.69 8.29
N TRP A 38 6.71 -6.48 8.22
CA TRP A 38 5.28 -6.21 8.34
C TRP A 38 4.65 -6.23 6.95
N ILE A 39 3.63 -7.07 6.79
CA ILE A 39 2.79 -7.13 5.61
C ILE A 39 1.55 -6.29 5.90
N VAL A 40 1.44 -5.14 5.22
CA VAL A 40 0.35 -4.18 5.44
C VAL A 40 -0.50 -4.11 4.19
N LYS A 41 -1.77 -4.49 4.31
CA LYS A 41 -2.76 -4.37 3.22
C LYS A 41 -3.54 -3.08 3.38
N THR A 42 -3.72 -2.37 2.28
CA THR A 42 -4.44 -1.10 2.24
C THR A 42 -5.36 -1.01 1.03
N ALA A 43 -6.41 -0.20 1.14
CA ALA A 43 -7.23 0.23 0.01
C ALA A 43 -7.52 1.73 0.12
N ASP A 44 -7.78 2.39 -0.99
CA ASP A 44 -8.10 3.81 -1.05
C ASP A 44 -9.54 4.07 -1.52
N ASP A 45 -10.01 5.30 -1.35
CA ASP A 45 -11.31 5.73 -1.86
C ASP A 45 -11.27 6.31 -3.29
N ILE A 46 -10.09 6.40 -3.93
CA ILE A 46 -9.96 6.77 -5.36
C ILE A 46 -10.54 5.67 -6.22
N THR A 47 -10.19 4.43 -5.90
CA THR A 47 -10.60 3.25 -6.64
C THR A 47 -11.89 2.64 -6.10
N GLU A 48 -12.66 3.37 -5.29
CA GLU A 48 -13.80 2.83 -4.54
C GLU A 48 -13.44 1.57 -3.73
N LYS A 49 -12.20 1.50 -3.23
CA LYS A 49 -11.61 0.35 -2.53
C LYS A 49 -11.46 -0.91 -3.38
N SER A 50 -11.57 -0.80 -4.71
CA SER A 50 -11.38 -1.92 -5.63
C SER A 50 -9.91 -2.30 -5.84
N THR A 51 -8.99 -1.37 -5.57
CA THR A 51 -7.55 -1.64 -5.60
C THR A 51 -7.03 -1.95 -4.20
N THR A 52 -6.32 -3.06 -4.08
CA THR A 52 -5.62 -3.45 -2.84
C THR A 52 -4.12 -3.30 -3.05
N VAL A 53 -3.47 -2.60 -2.13
CA VAL A 53 -2.01 -2.43 -2.11
C VAL A 53 -1.45 -3.13 -0.89
N THR A 54 -0.53 -4.06 -1.10
CA THR A 54 0.21 -4.78 -0.06
C THR A 54 1.63 -4.27 0.03
N TYR A 55 2.03 -3.77 1.20
CA TYR A 55 3.39 -3.31 1.48
C TYR A 55 4.12 -4.33 2.35
N TYR A 56 5.36 -4.62 1.98
CA TYR A 56 6.30 -5.39 2.79
C TYR A 56 7.29 -4.41 3.40
N ILE A 57 7.15 -4.14 4.70
CA ILE A 57 7.89 -3.09 5.40
C ILE A 57 8.90 -3.73 6.34
N ASP A 58 10.14 -3.29 6.26
CA ASP A 58 11.17 -3.61 7.23
C ASP A 58 10.82 -2.97 8.60
N PRO A 59 10.65 -3.76 9.67
CA PRO A 59 10.23 -3.24 10.97
C PRO A 59 11.30 -2.37 11.65
N GLU A 60 12.58 -2.55 11.30
CA GLU A 60 13.69 -1.80 11.86
C GLU A 60 13.88 -0.47 11.13
N THR A 61 14.06 -0.54 9.80
CA THR A 61 14.37 0.66 9.00
C THR A 61 13.14 1.41 8.53
N ARG A 62 11.95 0.81 8.63
CA ARG A 62 10.67 1.31 8.11
C ARG A 62 10.63 1.52 6.60
N LYS A 63 11.62 0.97 5.87
CA LYS A 63 11.65 1.01 4.40
C LYS A 63 10.68 -0.01 3.82
N ILE A 64 10.06 0.35 2.70
CA ILE A 64 9.26 -0.56 1.90
C ILE A 64 10.23 -1.38 1.05
N LEU A 65 10.23 -2.71 1.24
CA LEU A 65 11.07 -3.63 0.48
C LEU A 65 10.40 -4.07 -0.82
N LYS A 66 9.08 -4.27 -0.74
CA LYS A 66 8.21 -4.66 -1.85
C LYS A 66 6.84 -4.00 -1.71
N GLN A 67 6.24 -3.73 -2.85
CA GLN A 67 4.85 -3.29 -2.98
C GLN A 67 4.16 -4.12 -4.07
N ASP A 68 3.04 -4.73 -3.72
CA ASP A 68 2.13 -5.38 -4.67
C ASP A 68 0.84 -4.58 -4.79
N ILE A 69 0.38 -4.36 -6.01
CA ILE A 69 -0.86 -3.65 -6.34
C ILE A 69 -1.75 -4.60 -7.12
N GLU A 70 -2.95 -4.87 -6.60
CA GLU A 70 -3.96 -5.71 -7.22
C GLU A 70 -5.17 -4.84 -7.56
N SER A 71 -5.51 -4.76 -8.85
CA SER A 71 -6.61 -3.96 -9.38
C SER A 71 -7.41 -4.79 -10.39
N GLY A 72 -8.49 -5.42 -9.93
CA GLY A 72 -9.28 -6.33 -10.75
C GLY A 72 -8.45 -7.54 -11.22
N THR A 73 -8.27 -7.70 -12.52
CA THR A 73 -7.46 -8.79 -13.11
C THR A 73 -5.98 -8.46 -13.26
N ARG A 74 -5.57 -7.22 -12.95
CA ARG A 74 -4.18 -6.76 -13.10
C ARG A 74 -3.45 -6.85 -11.76
N LYS A 75 -2.21 -7.33 -11.82
CA LYS A 75 -1.27 -7.34 -10.71
C LYS A 75 0.03 -6.65 -11.12
N MET A 76 0.49 -5.71 -10.31
CA MET A 76 1.80 -5.07 -10.45
C MET A 76 2.61 -5.30 -9.19
N SER A 77 3.90 -5.57 -9.34
CA SER A 77 4.84 -5.75 -8.24
C SER A 77 6.03 -4.81 -8.44
N MET A 78 6.41 -4.10 -7.38
CA MET A 78 7.57 -3.23 -7.33
C MET A 78 8.46 -3.68 -6.18
N GLU A 79 9.75 -3.80 -6.43
CA GLU A 79 10.73 -4.21 -5.43
C GLU A 79 11.91 -3.23 -5.46
N THR A 80 12.50 -2.96 -4.29
CA THR A 80 13.71 -2.16 -4.23
C THR A 80 14.90 -3.01 -4.68
N ILE A 81 15.61 -2.55 -5.71
CA ILE A 81 16.87 -3.17 -6.15
C ILE A 81 17.97 -2.78 -5.14
N LYS A 82 18.87 -3.73 -4.85
CA LYS A 82 20.02 -3.50 -3.98
C LYS A 82 21.05 -2.56 -4.59
#